data_AF-M9LR14-F1
#
_entry.id   AF-M9LR14-F1
#
_cell.length_a   1.000
_cell.length_b   1.000
_cell.length_c   1.000
_cell.angle_alpha   90.00
_cell.angle_beta   90.00
_cell.angle_gamma   90.00
#
_symmetry.space_group_name_H-M   'P 1'
#
loop_
_entity.id
_entity.type
_entity.pdbx_description
1 polymer ?
#
loop_
_entity_poly.entity_id
_entity_poly.type
_entity_poly.pdbx_seq_one_letter_code
_entity_poly.pdbx_strand_id
1 'polypeptide(L)'
;MAGGSKYEELIAEDVAYHKASTPLEDMPSCTNMFDKWAQCFALGPQIKAVYRYGGLQDCRDKLDDFKFCLTMKGMSPEEKYETWIRRKAEKTASQRLGRESSENVWQIRSAGYPVHLCGWGMHTYDPAHTRWRR
;
A
#
# COMPACT_ATOMS: atom_id res chain seq x y z
N MET A 1 -10.74 5.01 -29.51
CA MET A 1 -10.58 5.35 -28.08
C MET A 1 -9.91 4.17 -27.42
N ALA A 2 -8.61 4.24 -27.16
CA ALA A 2 -7.86 3.08 -26.68
C ALA A 2 -6.69 3.54 -25.80
N GLY A 3 -6.65 3.04 -24.57
CA GLY A 3 -5.50 3.12 -23.68
C GLY A 3 -5.56 4.19 -22.59
N GLY A 4 -6.58 4.16 -21.73
CA GLY A 4 -6.34 4.61 -20.35
C GLY A 4 -5.26 3.70 -19.77
N SER A 5 -4.21 4.27 -19.17
CA SER A 5 -3.17 3.45 -18.55
C SER A 5 -3.80 2.56 -17.47
N LYS A 6 -3.29 1.34 -17.25
CA LYS A 6 -3.76 0.40 -16.20
C LYS A 6 -4.00 1.08 -14.83
N TYR A 7 -3.26 2.15 -14.55
CA TYR A 7 -3.41 2.99 -13.36
C TYR A 7 -4.79 3.66 -13.24
N GLU A 8 -5.32 4.24 -14.32
CA GLU A 8 -6.61 4.94 -14.31
C GLU A 8 -7.78 3.97 -14.08
N GLU A 9 -7.69 2.77 -14.66
CA GLU A 9 -8.68 1.70 -14.44
C GLU A 9 -8.71 1.28 -12.96
N LEU A 10 -7.53 1.08 -12.35
CA LEU A 10 -7.40 0.76 -10.93
C LEU A 10 -7.93 1.87 -10.03
N ILE A 11 -7.69 3.14 -10.36
CA ILE A 11 -8.27 4.25 -9.60
C ILE A 11 -9.79 4.21 -9.65
N ALA A 12 -10.39 4.00 -10.83
CA ALA A 12 -11.84 3.95 -10.95
C ALA A 12 -12.46 2.81 -10.12
N GLU A 13 -11.82 1.63 -10.13
CA GLU A 13 -12.20 0.48 -9.30
C GLU A 13 -12.05 0.80 -7.79
N ASP A 14 -10.89 1.32 -7.39
CA ASP A 14 -10.59 1.62 -5.99
C ASP A 14 -11.49 2.74 -5.44
N VAL A 15 -11.86 3.74 -6.26
CA VAL A 15 -12.83 4.77 -5.88
C VAL A 15 -14.18 4.11 -5.58
N ALA A 16 -14.66 3.21 -6.44
CA ALA A 16 -15.92 2.50 -6.21
C ALA A 16 -15.85 1.65 -4.92
N TYR A 17 -14.74 0.95 -4.70
CA TYR A 17 -14.52 0.16 -3.48
C TYR A 17 -14.48 1.03 -2.22
N HIS A 18 -13.72 2.12 -2.24
CA HIS A 18 -13.59 3.01 -1.09
C HIS A 18 -14.92 3.67 -0.74
N LYS A 19 -15.70 4.11 -1.74
CA LYS A 19 -17.07 4.64 -1.55
C LYS A 19 -18.01 3.63 -0.92
N ALA A 20 -17.91 2.36 -1.32
CA ALA A 20 -18.71 1.29 -0.72
C ALA A 20 -18.28 0.96 0.72
N SER A 21 -16.98 1.07 1.02
CA SER A 21 -16.41 0.71 2.33
C SER A 21 -16.53 1.79 3.40
N THR A 22 -16.57 3.07 3.00
CA THR A 22 -16.50 4.22 3.92
C THR A 22 -17.61 5.20 3.56
N PRO A 23 -18.80 5.13 4.19
CA PRO A 23 -19.85 6.13 3.95
C PRO A 23 -19.40 7.51 4.45
N LEU A 24 -20.12 8.56 4.01
CA LEU A 24 -19.78 9.96 4.31
C LEU A 24 -19.64 10.25 5.81
N GLU A 25 -20.49 9.62 6.62
CA GLU A 25 -20.53 9.76 8.09
C GLU A 25 -19.32 9.14 8.80
N ASP A 26 -18.72 8.11 8.21
CA ASP A 26 -17.55 7.41 8.75
C ASP A 26 -16.22 8.06 8.32
N MET A 27 -16.28 9.19 7.60
CA MET A 27 -15.08 9.88 7.18
C MET A 27 -14.31 10.39 8.42
N PRO A 28 -13.03 10.01 8.60
CA PRO A 28 -12.27 10.37 9.79
C PRO A 28 -11.99 11.88 9.82
N SER A 29 -12.19 12.49 10.99
CA SER A 29 -11.85 13.89 11.23
C SER A 29 -10.33 14.12 11.23
N CYS A 30 -9.91 15.38 11.09
CA CYS A 30 -8.48 15.73 11.15
C CYS A 30 -7.85 15.44 12.53
N THR A 31 -8.64 15.47 13.61
CA THR A 31 -8.17 15.06 14.94
C THR A 31 -7.86 13.56 14.98
N ASN A 32 -8.72 12.74 14.39
CA ASN A 32 -8.49 11.29 14.30
C ASN A 32 -7.21 10.97 13.49
N MET A 33 -6.93 11.76 12.44
CA MET A 33 -5.69 11.61 11.67
C MET A 33 -4.45 12.06 12.44
N PHE A 34 -4.57 13.15 13.22
CA PHE A 34 -3.52 13.59 14.12
C PHE A 34 -3.20 12.52 15.17
N ASP A 35 -4.21 11.95 15.81
CA ASP A 35 -4.02 10.92 16.83
C ASP A 35 -3.31 9.68 16.27
N LYS A 36 -3.68 9.25 15.05
CA LYS A 36 -2.99 8.15 14.35
C LYS A 36 -1.51 8.46 14.09
N TRP A 37 -1.18 9.70 13.76
CA TRP A 37 0.19 10.13 13.57
C TRP A 37 0.95 10.19 14.90
N ALA A 38 0.37 10.77 15.95
CA ALA A 38 0.97 10.84 17.27
C ALA A 38 1.19 9.45 17.89
N GLN A 39 0.25 8.53 17.69
CA GLN A 39 0.37 7.13 18.11
C GLN A 39 1.55 6.40 17.47
N CYS A 40 1.97 6.81 16.26
CA CYS A 40 3.16 6.24 15.63
C CYS A 40 4.43 6.54 16.44
N PHE A 41 4.53 7.71 17.06
CA PHE A 41 5.67 8.08 17.91
C PHE A 41 5.58 7.54 19.34
N ALA A 42 4.50 6.88 19.71
CA ALA A 42 4.39 6.28 21.02
C ALA A 42 5.51 5.23 21.23
N LEU A 43 6.02 5.14 22.46
CA LEU A 43 7.15 4.26 22.80
C LEU A 43 6.86 2.79 22.50
N GLY A 44 5.63 2.32 22.72
CA GLY A 44 5.25 0.92 22.50
C GLY A 44 5.45 0.45 21.04
N PRO A 45 4.81 1.11 20.05
CA PRO A 45 5.04 0.81 18.63
C PRO A 45 6.50 0.91 18.20
N GLN A 46 7.22 1.95 18.67
CA GLN A 46 8.62 2.17 18.28
C GLN A 46 9.55 1.09 18.83
N ILE A 47 9.36 0.62 20.07
CA ILE A 47 10.14 -0.50 20.62
C ILE A 47 9.91 -1.78 19.82
N LYS A 48 8.66 -2.09 19.45
CA LYS A 48 8.33 -3.28 18.63
C LYS A 48 8.98 -3.22 17.25
N ALA A 49 9.08 -2.03 16.69
CA ALA A 49 9.70 -1.81 15.40
C ALA A 49 11.20 -1.99 15.42
N VAL A 50 11.87 -1.44 16.44
CA VAL A 50 13.30 -1.66 16.64
C VAL A 50 13.58 -3.15 16.83
N TYR A 51 12.73 -3.86 17.59
CA TYR A 51 12.88 -5.31 17.77
C TYR A 51 12.70 -6.11 16.46
N ARG A 52 11.72 -5.78 15.62
CA ARG A 52 11.42 -6.55 14.39
C ARG A 52 12.27 -6.18 13.19
N TYR A 53 12.53 -4.89 13.01
CA TYR A 53 13.13 -4.33 11.80
C TYR A 53 14.48 -3.66 12.05
N GLY A 54 14.91 -3.53 13.31
CA GLY A 54 16.21 -2.92 13.65
C GLY A 54 16.26 -1.40 13.56
N GLY A 55 15.11 -0.73 13.35
CA GLY A 55 15.02 0.72 13.20
C GLY A 55 13.69 1.28 13.72
N LEU A 56 13.63 2.61 13.83
CA LEU A 56 12.39 3.32 14.13
C LEU A 56 11.38 3.17 12.98
N GLN A 57 10.08 3.21 13.27
CA GLN A 57 9.07 3.20 12.21
C GLN A 57 9.05 4.50 11.42
N ASP A 58 8.86 4.37 10.11
CA ASP A 58 8.58 5.49 9.23
C ASP A 58 7.13 5.98 9.42
N CYS A 59 6.96 7.08 10.15
CA CYS A 59 5.65 7.69 10.43
C CYS A 59 5.20 8.68 9.33
N ARG A 60 5.91 8.75 8.20
CA ARG A 60 5.71 9.77 7.15
C ARG A 60 4.35 9.68 6.48
N ASP A 61 3.88 8.47 6.18
CA ASP A 61 2.58 8.27 5.55
C ASP A 61 1.42 8.81 6.38
N LYS A 62 1.48 8.63 7.71
CA LYS A 62 0.45 9.13 8.63
C LYS A 62 0.49 10.66 8.74
N LEU A 63 1.69 11.23 8.71
CA LEU A 63 1.87 12.67 8.69
C LEU A 63 1.29 13.29 7.41
N ASP A 64 1.51 12.65 6.26
CA ASP A 64 1.00 13.12 4.98
C ASP A 64 -0.52 12.98 4.88
N ASP A 65 -1.11 11.98 5.53
CA ASP A 65 -2.57 11.86 5.70
C ASP A 65 -3.12 13.06 6.52
N PHE A 66 -2.46 13.41 7.63
CA PHE A 66 -2.83 14.55 8.47
C PHE A 66 -2.70 15.90 7.74
N LYS A 67 -1.56 16.16 7.08
CA LYS A 67 -1.32 17.41 6.33
C LYS A 67 -2.39 17.65 5.27
N PHE A 68 -2.78 16.61 4.56
CA PHE A 68 -3.81 16.72 3.54
C PHE A 68 -5.19 17.04 4.12
N CYS A 69 -5.53 16.48 5.29
CA CYS A 69 -6.76 16.85 5.98
C CYS A 69 -6.81 18.36 6.26
N LEU A 70 -5.67 18.95 6.67
CA LEU A 70 -5.56 20.39 6.88
C LEU A 70 -5.76 21.18 5.58
N THR A 71 -5.24 20.71 4.45
CA THR A 71 -5.41 21.40 3.14
C THR A 71 -6.87 21.44 2.67
N MET A 72 -7.70 20.48 3.09
CA MET A 72 -9.09 20.39 2.69
C MET A 72 -10.07 21.13 3.61
N LYS A 73 -9.58 21.82 4.66
CA LYS A 73 -10.44 22.40 5.71
C LYS A 73 -11.52 23.35 5.16
N GLY A 74 -11.24 24.07 4.07
CA GLY A 74 -12.13 25.07 3.46
C GLY A 74 -13.15 24.57 2.45
N MET A 75 -13.16 23.27 2.11
CA MET A 75 -14.08 22.70 1.10
C MET A 75 -15.47 22.40 1.69
N SER A 76 -16.46 22.08 0.85
CA SER A 76 -17.74 21.52 1.32
C SER A 76 -17.55 20.09 1.87
N PRO A 77 -18.43 19.57 2.74
CA PRO A 77 -18.27 18.22 3.27
C PRO A 77 -18.30 17.14 2.18
N GLU A 78 -19.10 17.32 1.12
CA GLU A 78 -19.17 16.42 -0.02
C GLU A 78 -17.88 16.47 -0.86
N GLU A 79 -17.35 17.66 -1.12
CA GLU A 79 -16.08 17.83 -1.84
C GLU A 79 -14.90 17.26 -1.05
N LYS A 80 -14.87 17.43 0.28
CA LYS A 80 -13.86 16.81 1.15
C LYS A 80 -13.89 15.29 1.03
N TYR A 81 -15.08 14.71 1.00
CA TYR A 81 -15.23 13.27 0.89
C TYR A 81 -14.75 12.75 -0.46
N GLU A 82 -15.18 13.36 -1.56
CA GLU A 82 -14.77 12.95 -2.91
C GLU A 82 -13.26 13.07 -3.10
N THR A 83 -12.66 14.18 -2.64
CA THR A 83 -11.21 14.39 -2.72
C THR A 83 -10.43 13.41 -1.82
N TRP A 84 -10.94 13.11 -0.63
CA TRP A 84 -10.37 12.11 0.26
C TRP A 84 -10.37 10.70 -0.34
N ILE A 85 -11.52 10.28 -0.87
CA ILE A 85 -11.67 8.97 -1.51
C ILE A 85 -10.77 8.85 -2.73
N ARG A 86 -10.71 9.90 -3.56
CA ARG A 86 -9.84 9.89 -4.74
C ARG A 86 -8.37 9.74 -4.37
N ARG A 87 -7.88 10.50 -3.38
CA ARG A 87 -6.50 10.35 -2.89
C ARG A 87 -6.22 8.96 -2.34
N LYS A 88 -7.19 8.39 -1.60
CA LYS A 88 -7.07 7.04 -1.05
C LYS A 88 -6.96 6.01 -2.17
N ALA A 89 -7.75 6.15 -3.23
CA ALA A 89 -7.69 5.32 -4.43
C ALA A 89 -6.34 5.48 -5.16
N GLU A 90 -5.86 6.71 -5.38
CA GLU A 90 -4.54 6.96 -5.98
C GLU A 90 -3.41 6.29 -5.18
N LYS A 91 -3.46 6.35 -3.85
CA LYS A 91 -2.51 5.68 -2.95
C LYS A 91 -2.60 4.16 -3.08
N THR A 92 -3.80 3.58 -3.04
CA THR A 92 -4.01 2.13 -3.21
C THR A 92 -3.54 1.65 -4.59
N ALA A 93 -3.90 2.35 -5.67
CA ALA A 93 -3.47 2.04 -7.02
C ALA A 93 -1.94 2.06 -7.16
N SER A 94 -1.26 3.07 -6.58
CA SER A 94 0.21 3.11 -6.58
C SER A 94 0.85 1.92 -5.87
N GLN A 95 0.26 1.46 -4.76
CA GLN A 95 0.73 0.30 -4.01
C GLN A 95 0.46 -1.02 -4.76
N ARG A 96 -0.70 -1.15 -5.41
CA ARG A 96 -1.05 -2.32 -6.24
C ARG A 96 -0.12 -2.49 -7.44
N LEU A 97 0.31 -1.38 -8.04
CA LEU A 97 1.29 -1.39 -9.14
C LEU A 97 2.74 -1.61 -8.67
N GLY A 98 3.02 -1.41 -7.38
CA GLY A 98 4.34 -1.63 -6.80
C GLY A 98 4.80 -3.10 -6.91
N ARG A 99 6.12 -3.32 -6.97
CA ARG A 99 6.71 -4.68 -7.07
C ARG A 99 6.30 -5.60 -5.91
N GLU A 100 6.03 -5.03 -4.75
CA GLU A 100 5.67 -5.74 -3.52
C GLU A 100 4.16 -5.99 -3.38
N SER A 101 3.35 -5.70 -4.40
CA SER A 101 1.91 -5.95 -4.34
C SER A 101 1.60 -7.45 -4.27
N SER A 102 0.57 -7.79 -3.49
CA SER A 102 0.11 -9.19 -3.35
C SER A 102 -0.37 -9.76 -4.68
N GLU A 103 -0.97 -8.96 -5.56
CA GLU A 103 -1.42 -9.38 -6.90
C GLU A 103 -0.27 -9.91 -7.74
N ASN A 104 0.90 -9.28 -7.68
CA ASN A 104 2.11 -9.76 -8.37
C ASN A 104 2.57 -11.12 -7.82
N VAL A 105 2.52 -11.31 -6.50
CA VAL A 105 2.85 -12.60 -5.87
C VAL A 105 1.88 -13.70 -6.32
N TRP A 106 0.58 -13.39 -6.43
CA TRP A 106 -0.42 -14.33 -6.93
C TRP A 106 -0.24 -14.66 -8.41
N GLN A 107 0.13 -13.70 -9.25
CA GLN A 107 0.46 -13.96 -10.64
C GLN A 107 1.64 -14.93 -10.77
N ILE A 108 2.69 -14.74 -9.97
CA ILE A 108 3.85 -15.65 -9.95
C ILE A 108 3.44 -17.06 -9.50
N ARG A 109 2.59 -17.17 -8.47
CA ARG A 109 2.09 -18.46 -7.99
C ARG A 109 1.23 -19.18 -9.02
N SER A 110 0.33 -18.45 -9.68
CA SER A 110 -0.60 -18.99 -10.68
C SER A 110 0.07 -19.35 -11.99
N ALA A 111 1.14 -18.65 -12.37
CA ALA A 111 1.93 -18.97 -13.56
C ALA A 111 2.63 -20.34 -13.46
N GLY A 112 2.76 -20.89 -12.25
CA GLY A 112 3.48 -22.13 -11.98
C GLY A 112 4.98 -21.92 -12.17
N TYR A 113 5.80 -22.26 -11.18
CA TYR A 113 7.21 -22.42 -11.46
C TYR A 113 7.36 -23.54 -12.49
N PRO A 114 8.17 -23.40 -13.56
CA PRO A 114 8.64 -24.55 -14.29
C PRO A 114 9.47 -25.38 -13.31
N VAL A 115 8.81 -26.32 -12.63
CA VAL A 115 9.46 -27.32 -11.81
C VAL A 115 10.24 -28.22 -12.75
N HIS A 116 11.48 -27.85 -13.05
CA HIS A 116 12.41 -28.78 -13.66
C HIS A 116 12.69 -29.85 -12.60
N LEU A 117 11.96 -30.97 -12.69
CA LEU A 117 12.19 -32.17 -11.90
C LEU A 117 13.58 -32.71 -12.25
N CYS A 118 14.59 -32.28 -11.51
CA CYS A 118 15.84 -33.03 -11.37
C CYS A 118 15.85 -33.63 -9.97
N GLY A 119 16.01 -34.95 -9.92
CA GLY A 119 15.81 -35.76 -8.73
C GLY A 119 16.61 -35.28 -7.52
N TRP A 120 15.96 -35.32 -6.37
CA TRP A 120 16.56 -35.33 -5.04
C TRP A 120 17.60 -34.22 -4.77
N GLY A 121 17.12 -33.00 -4.60
CA GLY A 121 17.87 -31.89 -3.99
C GLY A 121 17.21 -30.55 -4.29
N MET A 122 16.64 -29.90 -3.27
CA MET A 122 16.10 -28.52 -3.40
C MET A 122 17.26 -27.54 -3.62
N HIS A 123 17.64 -27.32 -4.86
CA HIS A 123 18.49 -26.20 -5.26
C HIS A 123 17.63 -25.14 -5.97
N THR A 124 17.50 -23.97 -5.35
CA THR A 124 16.93 -22.79 -6.00
C THR A 124 17.91 -22.28 -7.07
N TYR A 125 17.41 -22.05 -8.28
CA TYR A 125 18.16 -21.44 -9.37
C TYR A 125 18.39 -19.96 -9.08
N ASP A 126 19.67 -19.56 -8.93
CA ASP A 126 20.11 -18.17 -8.85
C ASP A 126 20.58 -17.72 -10.25
N PRO A 127 19.86 -16.84 -10.95
CA PRO A 127 20.24 -16.37 -12.29
C PRO A 127 21.48 -15.46 -12.29
N ALA A 128 22.02 -15.06 -11.12
CA ALA A 128 23.14 -14.12 -11.03
C ALA A 128 24.52 -14.79 -10.81
N HIS A 129 24.58 -16.10 -10.54
CA HIS A 129 25.84 -16.77 -10.19
C HIS A 129 26.08 -18.06 -10.98
N THR A 130 26.74 -17.95 -12.13
CA THR A 130 27.33 -19.08 -12.88
C THR A 130 28.61 -19.59 -12.20
N ARG A 131 28.55 -20.01 -10.94
CA ARG A 131 29.67 -20.77 -10.34
C ARG A 131 29.25 -21.57 -9.12
N TRP A 132 29.17 -22.89 -9.31
CA TRP A 132 29.21 -23.87 -8.23
C TRP A 132 30.57 -23.75 -7.50
N ARG A 133 30.59 -23.23 -6.26
CA ARG A 133 31.72 -23.45 -5.36
C ARG A 133 31.45 -24.68 -4.50
N ARG A 134 32.51 -25.46 -4.37
CA ARG A 134 32.62 -26.75 -3.70
C ARG A 134 32.40 -26.62 -2.20
#